data_AF-T0M935-F1
#
_entry.id   AF-T0M935-F1
#
_cell.length_a   1.000
_cell.length_b   1.000
_cell.length_c   1.000
_cell.angle_alpha   90.00
_cell.angle_beta   90.00
_cell.angle_gamma   90.00
#
_symmetry.space_group_name_H-M   'P 1'
#
loop_
_entity.id
_entity.type
_entity.pdbx_description
1 polymer ?
#
loop_
_entity_poly.entity_id
_entity_poly.type
_entity_poly.pdbx_seq_one_letter_code
_entity_poly.pdbx_strand_id
1 'polypeptide(L)'
;MGRTRENGIKQAIVGADILREEGNIDERVIRIIERHTGAGIPADEAEKLGLGSRDLIPETLEEKIVAHADNLFSGTIRIPVQNVVEMYRKKGLDRAADRIMVLHSYLSGVCGVNVDNIT
;
A
#
# COMPACT_ATOMS: atom_id res chain seq x y z
N MET A 1 10.53 -14.09 -2.10
CA MET A 1 9.73 -15.21 -1.56
C MET A 1 8.65 -14.66 -0.62
N GLY A 2 7.57 -14.06 -1.16
CA GLY A 2 6.52 -13.41 -0.36
C GLY A 2 5.11 -14.00 -0.54
N ARG A 3 4.88 -14.72 -1.64
CA ARG A 3 3.57 -15.31 -1.97
C ARG A 3 3.34 -16.72 -1.43
N THR A 4 4.29 -17.29 -0.68
CA THR A 4 4.34 -18.75 -0.48
C THR A 4 3.96 -19.21 0.94
N ARG A 5 3.69 -18.33 1.92
CA ARG A 5 3.40 -18.77 3.30
C ARG A 5 2.22 -18.14 4.03
N GLU A 6 1.82 -16.90 3.77
CA GLU A 6 0.68 -16.29 4.47
C GLU A 6 -0.22 -15.55 3.51
N ASN A 7 -1.54 -15.75 3.50
CA ASN A 7 -2.45 -14.92 2.71
C ASN A 7 -2.72 -13.59 3.45
N GLY A 8 -2.51 -12.45 2.79
CA GLY A 8 -2.97 -11.14 3.27
C GLY A 8 -1.86 -10.15 3.65
N ILE A 9 -2.27 -9.08 4.34
CA ILE A 9 -1.47 -7.88 4.67
C ILE A 9 -0.14 -8.23 5.39
N LYS A 10 -0.09 -9.35 6.13
CA LYS A 10 1.09 -9.82 6.84
C LYS A 10 2.30 -10.09 5.95
N GLN A 11 2.10 -10.40 4.67
CA GLN A 11 3.19 -10.67 3.73
C GLN A 11 4.17 -9.50 3.59
N ALA A 12 3.67 -8.26 3.62
CA ALA A 12 4.48 -7.05 3.49
C ALA A 12 5.49 -6.92 4.63
N ILE A 13 5.03 -7.13 5.87
CA ILE A 13 5.85 -7.00 7.08
C ILE A 13 6.85 -8.16 7.19
N VAL A 14 6.39 -9.39 6.99
CA VAL A 14 7.27 -10.57 7.03
C VAL A 14 8.35 -10.46 5.96
N GLY A 15 8.00 -10.02 4.76
CA GLY A 15 8.97 -9.77 3.70
C GLY A 15 9.99 -8.69 4.07
N ALA A 16 9.54 -7.59 4.68
CA ALA A 16 10.43 -6.53 5.14
C ALA A 16 11.39 -7.01 6.24
N ASP A 17 10.88 -7.74 7.24
CA ASP A 17 11.69 -8.25 8.35
C ASP A 17 12.74 -9.27 7.86
N ILE A 18 12.39 -10.17 6.93
CA ILE A 18 13.37 -11.08 6.29
C ILE A 18 14.47 -10.30 5.57
N LEU A 19 14.13 -9.27 4.80
CA LEU A 19 15.13 -8.48 4.06
C LEU A 19 16.04 -7.68 4.99
N ARG A 20 15.54 -7.24 6.15
CA ARG A 20 16.37 -6.61 7.19
C ARG A 20 17.35 -7.60 7.79
N GLU A 21 16.92 -8.82 8.05
CA GLU A 21 17.77 -9.90 8.57
C GLU A 21 18.87 -10.30 7.57
N GLU A 22 18.56 -10.33 6.26
CA GLU A 22 19.55 -10.62 5.22
C GLU A 22 20.61 -9.51 5.05
N GLY A 23 20.30 -8.26 5.42
CA GLY A 23 21.26 -7.16 5.50
C GLY A 23 21.80 -6.61 4.18
N ASN A 24 21.28 -7.07 3.03
CA ASN A 24 21.83 -6.77 1.70
C ASN A 24 21.01 -5.74 0.90
N ILE A 25 19.88 -5.29 1.45
CA ILE A 25 18.96 -4.36 0.80
C ILE A 25 18.90 -3.05 1.60
N ASP A 26 18.91 -1.93 0.89
CA ASP A 26 18.78 -0.61 1.50
C ASP A 26 17.43 -0.46 2.22
N GLU A 27 17.45 0.07 3.44
CA GLU A 27 16.24 0.27 4.27
C GLU A 27 15.16 1.08 3.56
N ARG A 28 15.51 1.98 2.64
CA ARG A 28 14.55 2.73 1.82
C ARG A 28 13.68 1.81 0.96
N VAL A 29 14.27 0.75 0.41
CA VAL A 29 13.54 -0.26 -0.39
C VAL A 29 12.71 -1.17 0.52
N ILE A 30 13.25 -1.52 1.68
CA ILE A 30 12.54 -2.33 2.67
C ILE A 30 11.26 -1.62 3.15
N ARG A 31 11.34 -0.31 3.43
CA ARG A 31 10.17 0.49 3.83
C ARG A 31 9.08 0.56 2.77
N ILE A 32 9.44 0.60 1.49
CA ILE A 32 8.47 0.49 0.39
C ILE A 32 7.71 -0.85 0.50
N ILE A 33 8.43 -1.95 0.72
CA ILE A 33 7.82 -3.27 0.88
C ILE A 33 6.94 -3.31 2.14
N GLU A 34 7.34 -2.68 3.23
CA GLU A 34 6.60 -2.69 4.49
C GLU A 34 5.30 -1.84 4.43
N ARG A 35 5.30 -0.73 3.66
CA ARG A 35 4.26 0.32 3.70
C ARG A 35 3.31 0.35 2.49
N HIS A 36 3.54 -0.44 1.44
CA HIS A 36 2.77 -0.31 0.19
C HIS A 36 1.31 -0.78 0.27
N THR A 37 0.98 -1.71 1.16
CA THR A 37 -0.33 -2.36 1.15
C THR A 37 -1.46 -1.41 1.55
N GLY A 38 -2.54 -1.36 0.74
CA GLY A 38 -3.80 -0.69 1.11
C GLY A 38 -3.72 0.83 1.25
N ALA A 39 -2.74 1.47 0.60
CA ALA A 39 -2.38 2.89 0.79
C ALA A 39 -1.87 3.21 2.21
N GLY A 40 -1.35 2.20 2.90
CA GLY A 40 -0.82 2.29 4.25
C GLY A 40 -1.84 1.95 5.33
N ILE A 41 -1.30 1.52 6.47
CA ILE A 41 -2.07 1.01 7.61
C ILE A 41 -1.61 1.77 8.86
N PRO A 42 -2.46 2.63 9.45
CA PRO A 42 -2.16 3.30 10.70
C PRO A 42 -1.89 2.31 11.83
N ALA A 43 -1.12 2.72 12.83
CA ALA A 43 -0.77 1.85 13.97
C ALA A 43 -2.00 1.24 14.70
N ASP A 44 -3.11 1.98 14.81
CA ASP A 44 -4.33 1.47 15.44
C ASP A 44 -5.03 0.37 14.63
N GLU A 45 -4.94 0.42 13.30
CA GLU A 45 -5.42 -0.63 12.41
C GLU A 45 -4.44 -1.81 12.38
N ALA A 46 -3.14 -1.53 12.39
CA ALA A 46 -2.08 -2.54 12.40
C ALA A 46 -2.16 -3.42 13.66
N GLU A 47 -2.38 -2.82 14.82
CA GLU A 47 -2.56 -3.55 16.08
C GLU A 47 -3.77 -4.50 16.02
N LYS A 48 -4.92 -4.02 15.52
CA LYS A 48 -6.15 -4.84 15.35
C LYS A 48 -5.95 -6.00 14.37
N LEU A 49 -5.07 -5.83 13.39
CA LEU A 49 -4.73 -6.86 12.40
C LEU A 49 -3.63 -7.82 12.88
N GLY A 50 -3.10 -7.61 14.10
CA GLY A 50 -2.01 -8.42 14.66
C GLY A 50 -0.69 -8.21 13.92
N LEU A 51 -0.46 -7.01 13.41
CA LEU A 51 0.76 -6.58 12.70
C LEU A 51 1.76 -5.87 13.63
N GLY A 52 1.42 -5.75 14.90
CA GLY A 52 2.13 -4.91 15.87
C GLY A 52 1.73 -3.45 15.77
N SER A 53 2.22 -2.64 16.71
CA SER A 53 1.93 -1.20 16.81
C SER A 53 2.86 -0.36 15.92
N ARG A 54 3.03 -0.75 14.65
CA ARG A 54 3.86 -0.04 13.67
C ARG A 54 2.95 0.87 12.82
N ASP A 55 3.41 2.10 12.54
CA ASP A 55 2.75 2.96 11.56
C ASP A 55 3.26 2.63 10.16
N LEU A 56 2.37 2.13 9.31
CA LEU A 56 2.68 1.62 7.97
C LEU A 56 2.18 2.59 6.88
N ILE A 57 2.01 3.86 7.22
CA ILE A 57 1.62 4.90 6.26
C ILE A 57 2.82 5.28 5.36
N PRO A 58 2.66 5.33 4.02
CA PRO A 58 3.67 5.84 3.10
C PRO A 58 4.08 7.28 3.40
N GLU A 59 5.37 7.51 3.62
CA GLU A 59 5.95 8.82 3.94
C GLU A 59 6.62 9.44 2.72
N THR A 60 7.47 8.68 2.02
CA THR A 60 8.26 9.17 0.89
C THR A 60 7.46 9.16 -0.42
N LEU A 61 7.97 9.84 -1.46
CA LEU A 61 7.32 9.84 -2.76
C LEU A 61 7.35 8.44 -3.39
N GLU A 62 8.46 7.73 -3.26
CA GLU A 62 8.66 6.38 -3.76
C GLU A 62 7.71 5.39 -3.07
N GLU A 63 7.55 5.48 -1.74
CA GLU A 63 6.58 4.68 -0.99
C GLU A 63 5.15 4.94 -1.48
N LYS A 64 4.80 6.21 -1.69
CA LYS A 64 3.47 6.63 -2.18
C LYS A 64 3.19 6.11 -3.59
N ILE A 65 4.16 6.19 -4.50
CA ILE A 65 4.04 5.69 -5.88
C ILE A 65 3.75 4.20 -5.87
N VAL A 66 4.53 3.41 -5.12
CA VAL A 66 4.36 1.95 -5.08
C VAL A 66 3.05 1.56 -4.40
N ALA A 67 2.69 2.21 -3.29
CA ALA A 67 1.42 1.98 -2.62
C ALA A 67 0.22 2.28 -3.51
N HIS A 68 0.30 3.34 -4.31
CA HIS A 68 -0.76 3.70 -5.25
C HIS A 68 -0.86 2.71 -6.40
N ALA A 69 0.27 2.30 -6.97
CA ALA A 69 0.31 1.29 -8.02
C ALA A 69 -0.27 -0.04 -7.54
N ASP A 70 0.07 -0.51 -6.34
CA ASP A 70 -0.50 -1.74 -5.76
C ASP A 70 -2.03 -1.68 -5.66
N ASN A 71 -2.59 -0.53 -5.23
CA ASN A 71 -4.04 -0.36 -5.11
C ASN A 71 -4.78 -0.36 -6.45
N LEU A 72 -4.16 0.18 -7.51
CA LEU A 72 -4.81 0.32 -8.82
C LEU A 72 -4.68 -0.94 -9.70
N PHE A 73 -4.02 -2.00 -9.25
CA PHE A 73 -3.82 -3.20 -10.06
C PHE A 73 -4.34 -4.46 -9.36
N SER A 74 -5.14 -5.24 -10.08
CA SER A 74 -5.50 -6.60 -9.71
C SER A 74 -4.82 -7.57 -10.67
N GLY A 75 -3.67 -8.10 -10.25
CA GLY A 75 -2.81 -8.89 -11.13
C GLY A 75 -2.18 -7.98 -12.19
N THR A 76 -2.48 -8.22 -13.46
CA THR A 76 -2.02 -7.40 -14.59
C THR A 76 -3.05 -6.38 -15.07
N ILE A 77 -4.23 -6.37 -14.46
CA ILE A 77 -5.35 -5.53 -14.87
C ILE A 77 -5.36 -4.26 -14.02
N ARG A 78 -5.30 -3.11 -14.68
CA ARG A 78 -5.49 -1.82 -14.04
C ARG A 78 -6.97 -1.55 -13.77
N ILE A 79 -7.26 -1.01 -12.60
CA ILE A 79 -8.57 -0.66 -12.10
C ILE A 79 -8.60 0.85 -11.81
N PRO A 80 -9.60 1.61 -12.30
CA PRO A 80 -9.78 3.02 -11.94
C PRO A 80 -9.94 3.22 -10.44
N VAL A 81 -9.45 4.34 -9.89
CA VAL A 81 -9.44 4.56 -8.43
C VAL A 81 -10.84 4.49 -7.82
N GLN A 82 -11.86 4.95 -8.54
CA GLN A 82 -13.25 4.94 -8.06
C GLN A 82 -13.74 3.51 -7.80
N ASN A 83 -13.43 2.58 -8.70
CA ASN A 83 -13.81 1.19 -8.55
C ASN A 83 -13.10 0.56 -7.33
N VAL A 84 -11.83 0.90 -7.11
CA VAL A 84 -11.08 0.44 -5.93
C VAL A 84 -11.72 0.98 -4.65
N VAL A 85 -12.04 2.27 -4.59
CA VAL A 85 -12.70 2.92 -3.45
C VAL A 85 -14.05 2.26 -3.14
N GLU A 86 -14.88 2.03 -4.16
CA GLU A 86 -16.16 1.33 -4.00
C GLU A 86 -15.99 -0.10 -3.49
N MET A 87 -15.00 -0.84 -3.99
CA MET A 87 -14.69 -2.20 -3.54
C MET A 87 -14.30 -2.22 -2.06
N TYR A 88 -13.52 -1.25 -1.58
CA TYR A 88 -13.13 -1.15 -0.18
C TYR A 88 -14.33 -0.76 0.71
N ARG A 89 -15.15 0.20 0.29
CA ARG A 89 -16.37 0.59 1.02
C ARG A 89 -17.36 -0.57 1.14
N LYS A 90 -17.56 -1.36 0.07
CA LYS A 90 -18.40 -2.58 0.11
C LYS A 90 -17.91 -3.63 1.12
N LYS A 91 -16.62 -3.61 1.47
CA LYS A 91 -16.02 -4.48 2.49
C LYS A 91 -16.05 -3.87 3.90
N GLY A 92 -16.64 -2.67 4.07
CA GLY A 92 -16.62 -1.92 5.34
C GLY A 92 -15.27 -1.32 5.69
N LEU A 93 -14.40 -1.12 4.70
CA LEU A 93 -13.05 -0.56 4.86
C LEU A 93 -13.02 0.93 4.48
N ASP A 94 -13.98 1.71 4.96
CA ASP A 94 -14.18 3.12 4.59
C ASP A 94 -12.94 3.99 4.85
N ARG A 95 -12.27 3.82 6.00
CA ARG A 95 -11.03 4.54 6.33
C ARG A 95 -9.92 4.27 5.31
N ALA A 96 -9.77 3.03 4.84
CA ALA A 96 -8.78 2.68 3.83
C ALA A 96 -9.18 3.23 2.45
N ALA A 97 -10.46 3.13 2.07
CA ALA A 97 -10.98 3.75 0.86
C ALA A 97 -10.68 5.27 0.80
N ASP A 98 -10.88 5.99 1.90
CA ASP A 98 -10.61 7.42 1.96
C ASP A 98 -9.10 7.70 1.81
N ARG A 99 -8.22 6.90 2.43
CA ARG A 99 -6.76 7.00 2.23
C ARG A 99 -6.34 6.77 0.78
N ILE A 100 -6.92 5.77 0.11
CA ILE A 100 -6.65 5.49 -1.31
C ILE A 100 -7.00 6.71 -2.17
N MET A 101 -8.15 7.34 -1.92
CA MET A 101 -8.58 8.54 -2.66
C MET A 101 -7.65 9.74 -2.39
N VAL A 102 -7.24 9.95 -1.14
CA VAL A 102 -6.30 11.01 -0.76
C VAL A 102 -4.95 10.81 -1.46
N LEU A 103 -4.42 9.58 -1.43
CA LEU A 103 -3.17 9.23 -2.09
C LEU A 103 -3.24 9.45 -3.61
N HIS A 104 -4.34 9.04 -4.25
CA HIS A 104 -4.58 9.28 -5.67
C HIS A 104 -4.64 10.76 -6.02
N SER A 105 -5.34 11.55 -5.20
CA SER A 105 -5.44 13.00 -5.40
C SER A 105 -4.09 13.70 -5.26
N TYR A 106 -3.30 13.29 -4.27
CA TYR A 106 -1.94 13.79 -4.06
C TYR A 106 -1.06 13.50 -5.29
N LEU A 107 -1.00 12.26 -5.76
CA LEU A 107 -0.15 11.89 -6.90
C LEU A 107 -0.64 12.52 -8.21
N SER A 108 -1.96 12.66 -8.40
CA SER A 108 -2.50 13.38 -9.55
C SER A 108 -2.07 14.85 -9.56
N GLY A 109 -2.03 15.48 -8.38
CA GLY A 109 -1.50 16.84 -8.23
C GLY A 109 -0.01 16.92 -8.57
N VAL A 110 0.79 15.96 -8.11
CA VAL A 110 2.24 15.88 -8.43
C VAL A 110 2.46 15.66 -9.93
N CYS A 111 1.66 14.83 -10.58
CA CYS A 111 1.76 14.56 -12.02
C CYS A 111 1.19 15.68 -12.91
N GLY A 112 0.38 16.59 -12.35
CA GLY A 112 -0.35 17.60 -13.12
C GLY A 112 -1.47 17.03 -14.00
N VAL A 113 -1.78 15.74 -13.86
CA VAL A 113 -2.82 15.03 -14.59
C VAL A 113 -3.43 13.99 -13.66
N ASN A 114 -4.72 13.69 -13.82
CA ASN A 114 -5.33 12.57 -13.12
C ASN A 114 -4.57 11.28 -13.48
N VAL A 115 -4.05 10.57 -12.47
CA VAL A 115 -3.25 9.37 -12.69
C VAL A 115 -4.03 8.32 -13.47
N ASP A 116 -5.35 8.21 -13.32
CA ASP A 116 -6.21 7.29 -14.10
C ASP A 116 -6.15 7.53 -15.62
N ASN A 117 -5.71 8.72 -16.05
CA ASN A 117 -5.57 9.07 -17.47
C ASN A 117 -4.17 8.80 -18.03
N ILE A 118 -3.21 8.42 -17.20
CA ILE A 118 -1.85 8.10 -17.66
C ILE A 118 -1.87 6.68 -18.23
N THR A 119 -1.81 6.51 -19.56
CA THR A 119 -1.76 5.19 -20.22
C THR A 119 -0.36 4.63 -20.34
#